data_AF-A0A6M6JMM7-F1
#
_entry.id   AF-A0A6M6JMM7-F1
#
_cell.length_a   1.000
_cell.length_b   1.000
_cell.length_c   1.000
_cell.angle_alpha   90.00
_cell.angle_beta   90.00
_cell.angle_gamma   90.00
#
_symmetry.space_group_name_H-M   'P 1'
#
loop_
_entity.id
_entity.type
_entity.pdbx_description
1 polymer ?
#
loop_
_entity_poly.entity_id
_entity_poly.type
_entity_poly.pdbx_seq_one_letter_code
_entity_poly.pdbx_strand_id
1 'polypeptide(L)'
;MTTTEGKRATYKKRYEPGDDGLRFQDLTYTGNFVGMEPVVDGIKGDRMMKERAKSGVLERVSKEDVLRDEFTIPELNDLNNYLAWNIWDVLVMRATEGVSGMIPRQEYEILAFMHEFYRWPEILRMTTKEVGAQGIMDIGASARREIGTKVNAVHDWCIGAVGFGMGRCGLLALEVIGPDDYIGESNEILKFMQRVLWGKRQDGFILNSQDNYRCQIHEPDFLSQITSQIEPIENGSPKHSAFTQFNAAAELLSFLDHYDCRLGLGDTGPYELPDGQLLILRDLFVNEEAFHWSDVCDDEGLPHCYTLALTIDPEKMSLAEIRVNDISTTFTRPKNYIEAITGGAVFAREKWDTPMGEVYPIKIDDLADHLGRVQSATLKLYSKTARMNRRDLIWNGQYVYYVDMILPHLRLAGTYEKACQDYDLWEIDQRVANYYYDITKRGFAQATVPSKIFSGAGYLPFSEDADRRNSKGRWL
;
A
#
# COMPACT_ATOMS: atom_id res chain seq x y z
N MET A 1 24.90 -20.85 4.85
CA MET A 1 25.59 -19.59 5.20
C MET A 1 26.82 -19.49 4.31
N THR A 2 26.69 -18.83 3.16
CA THR A 2 27.85 -18.40 2.36
C THR A 2 28.30 -17.07 2.93
N THR A 3 29.49 -17.06 3.52
CA THR A 3 30.17 -15.87 4.02
C THR A 3 30.28 -14.81 2.91
N THR A 4 29.64 -13.67 3.13
CA THR A 4 29.70 -12.46 2.28
C THR A 4 31.00 -11.67 2.48
N GLU A 5 32.01 -12.26 3.13
CA GLU A 5 33.30 -11.62 3.36
C GLU A 5 33.96 -11.23 2.03
N GLY A 6 34.02 -9.91 1.76
CA GLY A 6 34.76 -9.32 0.64
C GLY A 6 33.93 -8.78 -0.53
N LYS A 7 32.60 -8.91 -0.54
CA LYS A 7 31.75 -8.27 -1.57
C LYS A 7 31.28 -6.89 -1.09
N ARG A 8 31.62 -5.84 -1.85
CA ARG A 8 31.15 -4.47 -1.60
C ARG A 8 29.68 -4.32 -1.97
N ALA A 9 29.00 -3.37 -1.34
CA ALA A 9 27.64 -3.00 -1.74
C ALA A 9 27.64 -2.39 -3.15
N THR A 10 26.63 -2.71 -3.94
CA THR A 10 26.46 -2.20 -5.32
C THR A 10 25.10 -1.56 -5.55
N TYR A 11 24.24 -1.45 -4.53
CA TYR A 11 22.88 -0.93 -4.66
C TYR A 11 22.79 0.47 -5.27
N LYS A 12 23.84 1.29 -5.17
CA LYS A 12 23.86 2.63 -5.77
C LYS A 12 23.87 2.64 -7.30
N LYS A 13 24.27 1.53 -7.95
CA LYS A 13 24.27 1.42 -9.42
C LYS A 13 22.89 1.69 -10.04
N ARG A 14 21.82 1.33 -9.33
CA ARG A 14 20.43 1.57 -9.73
C ARG A 14 20.07 3.06 -9.91
N TYR A 15 20.89 3.96 -9.39
CA TYR A 15 20.71 5.40 -9.53
C TYR A 15 21.51 5.99 -10.71
N GLU A 16 22.35 5.18 -11.36
CA GLU A 16 23.06 5.58 -12.56
C GLU A 16 22.10 5.65 -13.75
N PRO A 17 22.21 6.67 -14.63
CA PRO A 17 21.36 6.76 -15.80
C PRO A 17 21.45 5.50 -16.68
N GLY A 18 20.30 4.88 -16.95
CA GLY A 18 20.20 3.71 -17.82
C GLY A 18 20.41 2.36 -17.12
N ASP A 19 20.75 2.33 -15.82
CA ASP A 19 20.82 1.07 -15.08
C ASP A 19 19.42 0.43 -14.97
N ASP A 20 19.33 -0.85 -15.33
CA ASP A 20 18.06 -1.59 -15.38
C ASP A 20 17.57 -2.07 -14.00
N GLY A 21 18.38 -1.87 -12.96
CA GLY A 21 18.21 -2.47 -11.65
C GLY A 21 18.36 -4.00 -11.69
N LEU A 22 18.23 -4.63 -10.53
CA LEU A 22 18.18 -6.08 -10.44
C LEU A 22 16.76 -6.60 -10.67
N ARG A 23 16.64 -7.69 -11.42
CA ARG A 23 15.40 -8.47 -11.48
C ARG A 23 15.17 -9.16 -10.13
N PHE A 24 13.96 -9.08 -9.58
CA PHE A 24 13.61 -9.80 -8.35
C PHE A 24 12.92 -11.14 -8.64
N GLN A 25 12.45 -11.34 -9.87
CA GLN A 25 11.82 -12.55 -10.37
C GLN A 25 12.11 -12.77 -11.87
N ASP A 26 11.89 -13.98 -12.36
CA ASP A 26 12.10 -14.33 -13.78
C ASP A 26 10.83 -14.21 -14.63
N LEU A 27 9.65 -14.05 -14.01
CA LEU A 27 8.40 -13.92 -14.76
C LEU A 27 8.37 -12.64 -15.59
N THR A 28 7.51 -12.62 -16.60
CA THR A 28 7.27 -11.44 -17.45
C THR A 28 5.78 -11.14 -17.54
N TYR A 29 5.47 -9.89 -17.89
CA TYR A 29 4.14 -9.33 -17.97
C TYR A 29 3.79 -8.99 -19.42
N THR A 30 2.73 -9.60 -19.95
CA THR A 30 2.23 -9.27 -21.30
C THR A 30 1.11 -8.23 -21.24
N GLY A 31 0.16 -8.39 -20.32
CA GLY A 31 -1.00 -7.49 -20.21
C GLY A 31 -1.71 -7.26 -21.55
N ASN A 32 -2.00 -5.99 -21.85
CA ASN A 32 -2.59 -5.56 -23.12
C ASN A 32 -1.59 -5.43 -24.28
N PHE A 33 -0.31 -5.73 -24.07
CA PHE A 33 0.77 -5.54 -25.07
C PHE A 33 1.01 -6.80 -25.91
N VAL A 34 -0.05 -7.50 -26.30
CA VAL A 34 0.06 -8.73 -27.10
C VAL A 34 0.80 -8.45 -28.41
N GLY A 35 1.83 -9.24 -28.70
CA GLY A 35 2.67 -9.08 -29.89
C GLY A 35 3.85 -8.12 -29.72
N MET A 36 3.99 -7.48 -28.56
CA MET A 36 5.18 -6.71 -28.17
C MET A 36 6.11 -7.53 -27.27
N GLU A 37 7.32 -7.03 -27.03
CA GLU A 37 8.21 -7.62 -26.01
C GLU A 37 7.49 -7.63 -24.64
N PRO A 38 7.50 -8.74 -23.88
CA PRO A 38 6.95 -8.76 -22.53
C PRO A 38 7.68 -7.81 -21.58
N VAL A 39 6.94 -7.14 -20.70
CA VAL A 39 7.49 -6.23 -19.69
C VAL A 39 8.08 -7.05 -18.54
N VAL A 40 9.13 -6.52 -17.92
CA VAL A 40 9.84 -7.14 -16.80
C VAL A 40 9.49 -6.50 -15.47
N ASP A 41 9.93 -7.08 -14.35
CA ASP A 41 9.82 -6.45 -13.03
C ASP A 41 10.87 -5.34 -12.82
N GLY A 42 10.63 -4.45 -11.86
CA GLY A 42 11.61 -3.47 -11.41
C GLY A 42 11.79 -2.25 -12.33
N ILE A 43 12.96 -1.60 -12.19
CA ILE A 43 13.30 -0.32 -12.84
C ILE A 43 13.22 -0.42 -14.37
N LYS A 44 13.69 -1.52 -14.95
CA LYS A 44 13.55 -1.77 -16.39
C LYS A 44 12.08 -1.85 -16.81
N GLY A 45 11.21 -2.46 -16.00
CA GLY A 45 9.78 -2.55 -16.27
C GLY A 45 9.11 -1.19 -16.31
N ASP A 46 9.39 -0.33 -15.31
CA ASP A 46 8.91 1.05 -15.28
C ASP A 46 9.28 1.82 -16.56
N ARG A 47 10.55 1.72 -16.98
CA ARG A 47 11.04 2.35 -18.21
C ARG A 47 10.31 1.85 -19.45
N MET A 48 10.13 0.54 -19.60
CA MET A 48 9.40 -0.05 -20.71
C MET A 48 7.94 0.41 -20.75
N MET A 49 7.31 0.62 -19.58
CA MET A 49 5.94 1.13 -19.50
C MET A 49 5.85 2.60 -19.90
N LYS A 50 6.81 3.44 -19.45
CA LYS A 50 6.93 4.85 -19.87
C LYS A 50 7.15 4.98 -21.37
N GLU A 51 8.04 4.18 -21.94
CA GLU A 51 8.30 4.15 -23.40
C GLU A 51 7.07 3.75 -24.24
N ARG A 52 6.13 3.00 -23.66
CA ARG A 52 4.88 2.57 -24.33
C ARG A 52 3.73 3.55 -24.15
N ALA A 53 3.85 4.49 -23.21
CA ALA A 53 2.79 5.44 -22.93
C ALA A 53 2.53 6.34 -24.13
N LYS A 54 1.25 6.68 -24.35
CA LYS A 54 0.83 7.61 -25.41
C LYS A 54 0.74 9.05 -24.92
N SER A 55 0.86 9.28 -23.61
CA SER A 55 0.78 10.56 -22.93
C SER A 55 1.94 10.74 -21.94
N GLY A 56 2.08 11.96 -21.40
CA GLY A 56 3.10 12.28 -20.39
C GLY A 56 2.68 11.95 -18.95
N VAL A 57 1.57 11.23 -18.72
CA VAL A 57 1.02 11.04 -17.35
C VAL A 57 1.89 10.15 -16.45
N LEU A 58 2.77 9.33 -17.05
CA LEU A 58 3.71 8.48 -16.33
C LEU A 58 5.06 9.15 -16.08
N GLU A 59 5.25 10.35 -16.63
CA GLU A 59 6.43 11.18 -16.39
C GLU A 59 6.23 12.06 -15.15
N ARG A 60 7.19 12.94 -14.87
CA ARG A 60 7.02 13.94 -13.82
C ARG A 60 5.91 14.92 -14.21
N VAL A 61 4.84 14.95 -13.42
CA VAL A 61 3.69 15.84 -13.64
C VAL A 61 3.81 17.12 -12.83
N SER A 62 3.33 18.23 -13.40
CA SER A 62 3.29 19.54 -12.74
C SER A 62 2.12 19.64 -11.76
N LYS A 63 2.15 20.65 -10.88
CA LYS A 63 1.02 20.95 -10.00
C LYS A 63 -0.23 21.29 -10.83
N GLU A 64 -0.05 22.01 -11.92
CA GLU A 64 -1.11 22.39 -12.86
C GLU A 64 -1.78 21.14 -13.45
N ASP A 65 -0.99 20.13 -13.83
CA ASP A 65 -1.51 18.87 -14.37
C ASP A 65 -2.41 18.13 -13.36
N VAL A 66 -1.99 18.13 -12.09
CA VAL A 66 -2.67 17.47 -10.96
C VAL A 66 -3.95 18.22 -10.56
N LEU A 67 -3.96 19.55 -10.68
CA LEU A 67 -5.11 20.40 -10.40
C LEU A 67 -6.20 20.31 -11.48
N ARG A 68 -5.90 19.84 -12.70
CA ARG A 68 -6.93 19.55 -13.71
C ARG A 68 -7.93 18.53 -13.16
N ASP A 69 -9.21 18.72 -13.48
CA ASP A 69 -10.28 17.83 -13.00
C ASP A 69 -10.44 16.54 -13.81
N GLU A 70 -10.01 16.54 -15.06
CA GLU A 70 -10.19 15.40 -15.96
C GLU A 70 -8.87 14.96 -16.57
N PHE A 71 -8.68 13.65 -16.66
CA PHE A 71 -7.74 13.02 -17.57
C PHE A 71 -8.35 12.93 -18.98
N THR A 72 -7.47 12.87 -19.97
CA THR A 72 -7.81 12.44 -21.33
C THR A 72 -7.88 10.91 -21.41
N ILE A 73 -8.52 10.36 -22.45
CA ILE A 73 -8.58 8.91 -22.66
C ILE A 73 -7.18 8.28 -22.77
N PRO A 74 -6.20 8.86 -23.49
CA PRO A 74 -4.83 8.36 -23.48
C PRO A 74 -4.21 8.33 -22.07
N GLU A 75 -4.37 9.38 -21.27
CA GLU A 75 -3.85 9.41 -19.90
C GLU A 75 -4.51 8.33 -19.00
N LEU A 76 -5.84 8.14 -19.12
CA LEU A 76 -6.54 7.07 -18.41
C LEU A 76 -6.04 5.67 -18.82
N ASN A 77 -5.83 5.44 -20.12
CA ASN A 77 -5.34 4.17 -20.63
C ASN A 77 -3.89 3.89 -20.23
N ASP A 78 -3.03 4.91 -20.22
CA ASP A 78 -1.64 4.78 -19.77
C ASP A 78 -1.59 4.48 -18.27
N LEU A 79 -2.39 5.16 -17.44
CA LEU A 79 -2.52 4.86 -16.01
C LEU A 79 -3.08 3.46 -15.77
N ASN A 80 -4.11 3.04 -16.51
CA ASN A 80 -4.66 1.69 -16.42
C ASN A 80 -3.61 0.62 -16.74
N ASN A 81 -2.84 0.80 -17.82
CA ASN A 81 -1.77 -0.13 -18.17
C ASN A 81 -0.64 -0.13 -17.13
N TYR A 82 -0.24 1.05 -16.63
CA TYR A 82 0.81 1.16 -15.62
C TYR A 82 0.41 0.50 -14.31
N LEU A 83 -0.80 0.79 -13.81
CA LEU A 83 -1.33 0.16 -12.59
C LEU A 83 -1.45 -1.35 -12.76
N ALA A 84 -1.89 -1.84 -13.92
CA ALA A 84 -1.96 -3.28 -14.19
C ALA A 84 -0.58 -3.97 -14.13
N TRP A 85 0.46 -3.35 -14.73
CA TRP A 85 1.83 -3.83 -14.61
C TRP A 85 2.35 -3.71 -13.17
N ASN A 86 2.11 -2.58 -12.51
CA ASN A 86 2.60 -2.32 -11.16
C ASN A 86 1.98 -3.28 -10.13
N ILE A 87 0.68 -3.58 -10.24
CA ILE A 87 -0.01 -4.64 -9.49
C ILE A 87 0.71 -5.97 -9.65
N TRP A 88 1.02 -6.35 -10.89
CA TRP A 88 1.77 -7.57 -11.15
C TRP A 88 3.16 -7.50 -10.50
N ASP A 89 3.91 -6.42 -10.71
CA ASP A 89 5.28 -6.21 -10.21
C ASP A 89 5.36 -6.35 -8.69
N VAL A 90 4.42 -5.76 -7.95
CA VAL A 90 4.46 -5.76 -6.47
C VAL A 90 3.80 -6.99 -5.83
N LEU A 91 2.84 -7.64 -6.49
CA LEU A 91 2.10 -8.77 -5.91
C LEU A 91 2.56 -10.13 -6.41
N VAL A 92 3.02 -10.28 -7.66
CA VAL A 92 3.42 -11.60 -8.18
C VAL A 92 4.66 -12.14 -7.46
N MET A 93 5.55 -11.24 -7.01
CA MET A 93 6.67 -11.58 -6.14
C MET A 93 6.23 -12.27 -4.83
N ARG A 94 4.95 -12.13 -4.49
CA ARG A 94 4.34 -12.57 -3.24
C ARG A 94 3.20 -13.57 -3.43
N ALA A 95 2.91 -14.00 -4.66
CA ALA A 95 1.89 -15.02 -4.91
C ALA A 95 2.16 -16.35 -4.17
N THR A 96 3.36 -16.52 -3.60
CA THR A 96 3.76 -17.65 -2.75
C THR A 96 3.67 -17.37 -1.23
N GLU A 97 3.31 -16.16 -0.80
CA GLU A 97 3.14 -15.86 0.63
C GLU A 97 1.82 -16.47 1.11
N GLY A 98 1.93 -17.36 2.10
CA GLY A 98 0.95 -18.39 2.42
C GLY A 98 -0.48 -17.86 2.62
N VAL A 99 -1.44 -18.59 2.07
CA VAL A 99 -2.86 -18.40 2.37
C VAL A 99 -3.10 -18.94 3.78
N SER A 100 -3.49 -18.09 4.72
CA SER A 100 -4.04 -18.55 5.99
C SER A 100 -5.30 -19.36 5.71
N GLY A 101 -5.32 -20.64 6.08
CA GLY A 101 -6.51 -21.48 5.92
C GLY A 101 -7.71 -21.01 6.75
N MET A 102 -7.48 -20.10 7.71
CA MET A 102 -8.49 -19.53 8.60
C MET A 102 -9.24 -18.37 7.94
N ILE A 103 -8.55 -17.52 7.19
CA ILE A 103 -9.10 -16.27 6.65
C ILE A 103 -9.38 -16.42 5.14
N PRO A 104 -10.64 -16.22 4.67
CA PRO A 104 -11.04 -16.43 3.27
C PRO A 104 -10.64 -15.25 2.36
N ARG A 105 -9.33 -15.08 2.19
CA ARG A 105 -8.73 -13.91 1.56
C ARG A 105 -9.24 -13.62 0.15
N GLN A 106 -9.20 -14.62 -0.73
CA GLN A 106 -9.57 -14.42 -2.14
C GLN A 106 -11.03 -14.00 -2.32
N GLU A 107 -11.94 -14.50 -1.47
CA GLU A 107 -13.36 -14.17 -1.53
C GLU A 107 -13.66 -12.75 -1.09
N TYR A 108 -13.11 -12.30 0.05
CA TYR A 108 -13.36 -10.92 0.46
C TYR A 108 -12.61 -9.91 -0.42
N GLU A 109 -11.40 -10.25 -0.92
CA GLU A 109 -10.61 -9.35 -1.77
C GLU A 109 -11.41 -8.99 -3.02
N ILE A 110 -11.88 -9.98 -3.77
CA ILE A 110 -12.60 -9.71 -5.02
C ILE A 110 -13.92 -8.96 -4.77
N LEU A 111 -14.62 -9.25 -3.68
CA LEU A 111 -15.86 -8.54 -3.32
C LEU A 111 -15.57 -7.09 -2.93
N ALA A 112 -14.53 -6.85 -2.14
CA ALA A 112 -14.10 -5.51 -1.77
C ALA A 112 -13.70 -4.70 -3.00
N PHE A 113 -12.84 -5.23 -3.87
CA PHE A 113 -12.38 -4.52 -5.07
C PHE A 113 -13.56 -4.03 -5.93
N MET A 114 -14.55 -4.90 -6.16
CA MET A 114 -15.76 -4.53 -6.90
C MET A 114 -16.62 -3.50 -6.15
N HIS A 115 -16.65 -3.56 -4.83
CA HIS A 115 -17.35 -2.59 -3.98
C HIS A 115 -16.73 -1.20 -4.07
N GLU A 116 -15.41 -1.14 -3.97
CA GLU A 116 -14.61 0.07 -4.08
C GLU A 116 -14.88 0.77 -5.42
N PHE A 117 -14.81 0.04 -6.55
CA PHE A 117 -15.10 0.63 -7.87
C PHE A 117 -16.51 1.21 -7.97
N TYR A 118 -17.48 0.57 -7.32
CA TYR A 118 -18.87 1.01 -7.36
C TYR A 118 -19.19 2.19 -6.43
N ARG A 119 -18.56 2.28 -5.25
CA ARG A 119 -18.96 3.21 -4.19
C ARG A 119 -17.94 4.29 -3.86
N TRP A 120 -16.64 4.05 -4.06
CA TRP A 120 -15.64 5.09 -3.82
C TRP A 120 -15.82 6.33 -4.69
N PRO A 121 -16.22 6.28 -5.98
CA PRO A 121 -16.33 7.48 -6.80
C PRO A 121 -17.18 8.60 -6.18
N GLU A 122 -18.32 8.26 -5.55
CA GLU A 122 -19.19 9.24 -4.91
C GLU A 122 -18.61 9.77 -3.59
N ILE A 123 -17.95 8.91 -2.80
CA ILE A 123 -17.32 9.27 -1.52
C ILE A 123 -16.08 10.15 -1.75
N LEU A 124 -15.25 9.81 -2.74
CA LEU A 124 -14.07 10.56 -3.12
C LEU A 124 -14.43 11.90 -3.77
N ARG A 125 -15.49 11.93 -4.59
CA ARG A 125 -16.06 13.18 -5.12
C ARG A 125 -16.59 14.07 -4.00
N MET A 126 -17.34 13.50 -3.05
CA MET A 126 -17.83 14.22 -1.88
C MET A 126 -16.67 14.82 -1.10
N THR A 127 -15.65 14.02 -0.79
CA THR A 127 -14.49 14.47 -0.03
C THR A 127 -13.73 15.57 -0.77
N THR A 128 -13.51 15.41 -2.08
CA THR A 128 -12.89 16.43 -2.94
C THR A 128 -13.70 17.73 -2.96
N LYS A 129 -15.04 17.66 -2.89
CA LYS A 129 -15.90 18.85 -2.85
C LYS A 129 -15.76 19.62 -1.52
N GLU A 130 -15.60 18.92 -0.40
CA GLU A 130 -15.46 19.53 0.92
C GLU A 130 -14.12 20.25 1.09
N VAL A 131 -13.01 19.62 0.70
CA VAL A 131 -11.66 20.17 0.93
C VAL A 131 -10.99 20.76 -0.31
N GLY A 132 -11.58 20.57 -1.49
CA GLY A 132 -11.02 20.98 -2.78
C GLY A 132 -9.84 20.11 -3.23
N ALA A 133 -9.45 20.24 -4.50
CA ALA A 133 -8.28 19.53 -5.04
C ALA A 133 -6.98 19.85 -4.29
N GLN A 134 -6.84 21.10 -3.79
CA GLN A 134 -5.70 21.49 -2.95
C GLN A 134 -5.72 20.77 -1.61
N GLY A 135 -6.88 20.67 -0.94
CA GLY A 135 -6.98 19.94 0.33
C GLY A 135 -6.61 18.45 0.20
N ILE A 136 -6.93 17.80 -0.91
CA ILE A 136 -6.50 16.42 -1.16
C ILE A 136 -4.97 16.30 -1.27
N MET A 137 -4.32 17.27 -1.93
CA MET A 137 -2.85 17.31 -1.95
C MET A 137 -2.27 17.59 -0.56
N ASP A 138 -2.90 18.47 0.22
CA ASP A 138 -2.45 18.81 1.58
C ASP A 138 -2.55 17.60 2.53
N ILE A 139 -3.59 16.76 2.36
CA ILE A 139 -3.71 15.46 3.05
C ILE A 139 -2.51 14.57 2.70
N GLY A 140 -2.16 14.43 1.42
CA GLY A 140 -0.97 13.66 1.04
C GLY A 140 0.32 14.25 1.62
N ALA A 141 0.43 15.57 1.63
CA ALA A 141 1.60 16.30 2.11
C ALA A 141 1.82 16.19 3.64
N SER A 142 0.78 15.92 4.43
CA SER A 142 0.91 15.81 5.89
C SER A 142 1.90 14.70 6.30
N ALA A 143 1.89 13.58 5.58
CA ALA A 143 2.75 12.42 5.82
C ALA A 143 4.27 12.75 5.76
N ARG A 144 4.64 13.87 5.14
CA ARG A 144 6.05 14.31 5.05
C ARG A 144 6.64 14.69 6.40
N ARG A 145 5.79 14.96 7.40
CA ARG A 145 6.19 15.33 8.77
C ARG A 145 5.54 14.45 9.83
N GLU A 146 5.12 13.25 9.47
CA GLU A 146 4.46 12.32 10.38
C GLU A 146 5.06 10.93 10.25
N ILE A 147 5.07 10.20 11.37
CA ILE A 147 5.21 8.75 11.43
C ILE A 147 3.99 8.15 12.11
N GLY A 148 3.76 6.85 11.90
CA GLY A 148 2.60 6.15 12.42
C GLY A 148 1.30 6.66 11.82
N THR A 149 1.32 7.09 10.56
CA THR A 149 0.13 7.56 9.83
C THR A 149 -0.21 6.62 8.69
N LYS A 150 -1.50 6.25 8.57
CA LYS A 150 -1.99 5.45 7.46
C LYS A 150 -2.12 6.24 6.15
N VAL A 151 -1.84 7.55 6.13
CA VAL A 151 -1.52 8.26 4.87
C VAL A 151 -0.11 7.86 4.44
N ASN A 152 0.03 6.63 3.98
CA ASN A 152 1.28 5.99 3.57
C ASN A 152 1.17 5.47 2.12
N ALA A 153 2.22 4.87 1.57
CA ALA A 153 2.20 4.52 0.15
C ALA A 153 1.16 3.42 -0.18
N VAL A 154 0.86 2.51 0.75
CA VAL A 154 -0.05 1.39 0.47
C VAL A 154 -1.50 1.87 0.41
N HIS A 155 -1.94 2.71 1.35
CA HIS A 155 -3.30 3.28 1.31
C HIS A 155 -3.49 4.15 0.07
N ASP A 156 -2.52 4.99 -0.28
CA ASP A 156 -2.62 5.83 -1.47
C ASP A 156 -2.64 5.01 -2.77
N TRP A 157 -1.77 4.00 -2.87
CA TRP A 157 -1.70 3.09 -4.01
C TRP A 157 -3.01 2.34 -4.20
N CYS A 158 -3.62 1.88 -3.10
CA CYS A 158 -4.87 1.15 -3.10
C CYS A 158 -6.01 1.91 -3.79
N ILE A 159 -6.05 3.23 -3.70
CA ILE A 159 -7.09 4.06 -4.33
C ILE A 159 -7.17 3.75 -5.83
N GLY A 160 -6.06 3.84 -6.56
CA GLY A 160 -6.05 3.57 -8.01
C GLY A 160 -5.82 2.11 -8.36
N ALA A 161 -4.92 1.42 -7.69
CA ALA A 161 -4.58 0.04 -8.05
C ALA A 161 -5.69 -0.95 -7.70
N VAL A 162 -6.27 -0.80 -6.50
CA VAL A 162 -7.31 -1.72 -6.01
C VAL A 162 -8.68 -1.19 -6.44
N GLY A 163 -9.04 0.03 -6.01
CA GLY A 163 -10.36 0.60 -6.26
C GLY A 163 -10.68 0.80 -7.73
N PHE A 164 -9.77 1.36 -8.51
CA PHE A 164 -9.93 1.45 -9.96
C PHE A 164 -9.49 0.17 -10.68
N GLY A 165 -8.22 -0.23 -10.58
CA GLY A 165 -7.64 -1.29 -11.40
C GLY A 165 -8.27 -2.66 -11.17
N MET A 166 -8.10 -3.21 -9.96
CA MET A 166 -8.61 -4.54 -9.63
C MET A 166 -10.14 -4.57 -9.58
N GLY A 167 -10.77 -3.52 -9.06
CA GLY A 167 -12.22 -3.41 -8.99
C GLY A 167 -12.89 -3.44 -10.35
N ARG A 168 -12.43 -2.60 -11.29
CA ARG A 168 -12.88 -2.61 -12.68
C ARG A 168 -12.59 -3.94 -13.37
N CYS A 169 -11.39 -4.50 -13.17
CA CYS A 169 -11.00 -5.80 -13.73
C CYS A 169 -11.95 -6.92 -13.25
N GLY A 170 -12.32 -6.94 -11.97
CA GLY A 170 -13.24 -7.92 -11.40
C GLY A 170 -14.63 -7.85 -12.05
N LEU A 171 -15.16 -6.64 -12.22
CA LEU A 171 -16.46 -6.40 -12.85
C LEU A 171 -16.48 -6.71 -14.35
N LEU A 172 -15.40 -6.39 -15.07
CA LEU A 172 -15.23 -6.79 -16.48
C LEU A 172 -15.18 -8.32 -16.60
N ALA A 173 -14.46 -8.99 -15.70
CA ALA A 173 -14.36 -10.44 -15.70
C ALA A 173 -15.68 -11.15 -15.32
N LEU A 174 -16.55 -10.49 -14.54
CA LEU A 174 -17.93 -10.93 -14.31
C LEU A 174 -18.87 -10.62 -15.47
N GLU A 175 -18.41 -9.87 -16.48
CA GLU A 175 -19.19 -9.45 -17.66
C GLU A 175 -20.42 -8.60 -17.29
N VAL A 176 -20.38 -7.91 -16.14
CA VAL A 176 -21.46 -7.04 -15.65
C VAL A 176 -21.29 -5.59 -16.08
N ILE A 177 -20.11 -5.24 -16.60
CA ILE A 177 -19.79 -3.95 -17.22
C ILE A 177 -19.04 -4.17 -18.54
N GLY A 178 -19.13 -3.22 -19.45
CA GLY A 178 -18.32 -3.13 -20.67
C GLY A 178 -17.09 -2.24 -20.49
N PRO A 179 -16.12 -2.29 -21.44
CA PRO A 179 -14.88 -1.51 -21.35
C PRO A 179 -15.09 0.00 -21.22
N ASP A 180 -16.06 0.57 -21.92
CA ASP A 180 -16.31 2.02 -21.92
C ASP A 180 -17.28 2.49 -20.84
N ASP A 181 -17.69 1.60 -19.93
CA ASP A 181 -18.54 1.97 -18.79
C ASP A 181 -17.72 2.62 -17.66
N TYR A 182 -18.38 3.48 -16.88
CA TYR A 182 -17.84 4.10 -15.66
C TYR A 182 -16.55 4.92 -15.86
N ILE A 183 -16.40 5.58 -17.01
CA ILE A 183 -15.22 6.41 -17.30
C ILE A 183 -15.16 7.62 -16.36
N GLY A 184 -16.31 8.25 -16.11
CA GLY A 184 -16.40 9.37 -15.16
C GLY A 184 -15.96 8.95 -13.76
N GLU A 185 -16.46 7.82 -13.26
CA GLU A 185 -16.06 7.26 -11.96
C GLU A 185 -14.59 6.87 -11.89
N SER A 186 -14.06 6.30 -12.97
CA SER A 186 -12.63 5.97 -13.10
C SER A 186 -11.75 7.22 -12.97
N ASN A 187 -12.16 8.33 -13.58
CA ASN A 187 -11.49 9.61 -13.47
C ASN A 187 -11.49 10.13 -12.03
N GLU A 188 -12.61 10.04 -11.30
CA GLU A 188 -12.70 10.49 -9.90
C GLU A 188 -11.69 9.76 -9.01
N ILE A 189 -11.66 8.42 -9.09
CA ILE A 189 -10.75 7.59 -8.31
C ILE A 189 -9.29 7.94 -8.63
N LEU A 190 -8.94 7.96 -9.92
CA LEU A 190 -7.55 8.20 -10.36
C LEU A 190 -7.08 9.63 -10.06
N LYS A 191 -7.97 10.63 -10.14
CA LYS A 191 -7.61 12.01 -9.79
C LYS A 191 -7.42 12.19 -8.29
N PHE A 192 -8.24 11.55 -7.47
CA PHE A 192 -8.03 11.53 -6.03
C PHE A 192 -6.68 10.90 -5.69
N MET A 193 -6.39 9.72 -6.24
CA MET A 193 -5.10 9.03 -6.10
C MET A 193 -3.93 9.93 -6.52
N GLN A 194 -3.99 10.53 -7.73
CA GLN A 194 -2.95 11.40 -8.25
C GLN A 194 -2.65 12.57 -7.30
N ARG A 195 -3.68 13.20 -6.75
CA ARG A 195 -3.55 14.37 -5.85
C ARG A 195 -2.89 13.99 -4.53
N VAL A 196 -3.33 12.90 -3.89
CA VAL A 196 -2.73 12.46 -2.62
C VAL A 196 -1.26 12.08 -2.83
N LEU A 197 -0.96 11.23 -3.82
CA LEU A 197 0.39 10.77 -4.11
C LEU A 197 1.34 11.92 -4.47
N TRP A 198 0.89 12.85 -5.32
CA TRP A 198 1.69 14.01 -5.69
C TRP A 198 1.95 14.93 -4.49
N GLY A 199 0.92 15.19 -3.67
CA GLY A 199 1.03 15.94 -2.42
C GLY A 199 2.10 15.37 -1.48
N LYS A 200 2.15 14.04 -1.37
CA LYS A 200 3.12 13.31 -0.55
C LYS A 200 4.55 13.38 -1.07
N ARG A 201 4.78 13.13 -2.36
CA ARG A 201 6.13 13.01 -2.92
C ARG A 201 6.80 14.35 -3.26
N GLN A 202 6.05 15.28 -3.85
CA GLN A 202 6.55 16.60 -4.32
C GLN A 202 7.76 16.56 -5.29
N ASP A 203 8.13 15.40 -5.82
CA ASP A 203 9.21 15.23 -6.81
C ASP A 203 8.69 15.10 -8.26
N GLY A 204 7.38 15.25 -8.43
CA GLY A 204 6.67 15.16 -9.70
C GLY A 204 6.21 13.76 -10.06
N PHE A 205 6.69 12.71 -9.40
CA PHE A 205 6.17 11.35 -9.59
C PHE A 205 4.97 11.10 -8.69
N ILE A 206 4.18 10.08 -9.04
CA ILE A 206 3.03 9.65 -8.22
C ILE A 206 3.28 8.28 -7.57
N LEU A 207 4.13 7.43 -8.13
CA LEU A 207 4.41 6.11 -7.55
C LEU A 207 5.90 5.96 -7.21
N ASN A 208 6.19 5.15 -6.19
CA ASN A 208 7.56 4.82 -5.78
C ASN A 208 8.28 4.08 -6.92
N SER A 209 7.59 3.18 -7.62
CA SER A 209 8.12 2.46 -8.80
C SER A 209 8.63 3.40 -9.90
N GLN A 210 8.04 4.59 -10.06
CA GLN A 210 8.48 5.59 -11.05
C GLN A 210 9.79 6.29 -10.66
N ASP A 211 10.19 6.21 -9.39
CA ASP A 211 11.42 6.77 -8.85
C ASP A 211 12.32 5.69 -8.26
N ASN A 212 12.53 4.62 -9.03
CA ASN A 212 13.40 3.51 -8.64
C ASN A 212 13.02 2.95 -7.26
N TYR A 213 11.72 2.82 -6.95
CA TYR A 213 11.23 2.24 -5.68
C TYR A 213 11.81 2.95 -4.45
N ARG A 214 11.87 4.28 -4.49
CA ARG A 214 12.24 5.13 -3.35
C ARG A 214 10.99 5.80 -2.80
N CYS A 215 10.66 5.48 -1.55
CA CYS A 215 9.61 6.15 -0.77
C CYS A 215 10.26 7.21 0.12
N GLN A 216 10.99 8.17 -0.46
CA GLN A 216 11.69 9.22 0.28
C GLN A 216 10.80 10.47 0.41
N ILE A 217 9.89 10.45 1.38
CA ILE A 217 8.84 11.48 1.51
C ILE A 217 9.13 12.48 2.64
N HIS A 218 9.89 12.07 3.66
CA HIS A 218 10.07 12.87 4.86
C HIS A 218 11.05 14.03 4.67
N GLU A 219 10.76 15.15 5.32
CA GLU A 219 11.63 16.33 5.26
C GLU A 219 12.95 16.10 6.04
N PRO A 220 14.07 16.69 5.60
CA PRO A 220 15.39 16.44 6.20
C PRO A 220 15.50 16.79 7.69
N ASP A 221 14.84 17.87 8.13
CA ASP A 221 14.82 18.30 9.53
C ASP A 221 14.00 17.34 10.39
N PHE A 222 12.87 16.87 9.89
CA PHE A 222 12.07 15.81 10.53
C PHE A 222 12.85 14.50 10.65
N LEU A 223 13.50 14.05 9.57
CA LEU A 223 14.37 12.88 9.60
C LEU A 223 15.52 13.03 10.60
N SER A 224 16.08 14.23 10.74
CA SER A 224 17.14 14.51 11.72
C SER A 224 16.64 14.33 13.16
N GLN A 225 15.40 14.74 13.45
CA GLN A 225 14.77 14.51 14.76
C GLN A 225 14.62 13.02 15.05
N ILE A 226 14.09 12.25 14.10
CA ILE A 226 13.90 10.80 14.25
C ILE A 226 15.24 10.07 14.42
N THR A 227 16.20 10.37 13.54
CA THR A 227 17.53 9.72 13.57
C THR A 227 18.34 10.05 14.82
N SER A 228 18.11 11.21 15.45
CA SER A 228 18.75 11.56 16.73
C SER A 228 18.38 10.62 17.89
N GLN A 229 17.28 9.87 17.76
CA GLN A 229 16.81 8.91 18.78
C GLN A 229 17.36 7.49 18.56
N ILE A 230 18.06 7.25 17.45
CA ILE A 230 18.56 5.91 17.11
C ILE A 230 19.69 5.51 18.04
N GLU A 231 19.50 4.39 18.73
CA GLU A 231 20.54 3.77 19.53
C GLU A 231 21.36 2.80 18.67
N PRO A 232 22.70 2.76 18.81
CA PRO A 232 23.51 1.72 18.19
C PRO A 232 23.13 0.33 18.69
N ILE A 233 23.03 -0.63 17.78
CA ILE A 233 22.68 -2.02 18.06
C ILE A 233 23.75 -2.93 17.44
N GLU A 234 24.45 -3.68 18.28
CA GLU A 234 25.38 -4.71 17.81
C GLU A 234 24.64 -6.01 17.49
N ASN A 235 24.87 -6.59 16.31
CA ASN A 235 24.28 -7.87 15.92
C ASN A 235 24.58 -8.97 16.96
N GLY A 236 23.54 -9.67 17.41
CA GLY A 236 23.65 -10.72 18.41
C GLY A 236 23.65 -10.23 19.86
N SER A 237 23.65 -8.92 20.09
CA SER A 237 23.47 -8.35 21.43
C SER A 237 22.04 -8.57 21.96
N PRO A 238 21.83 -8.46 23.29
CA PRO A 238 20.49 -8.48 23.86
C PRO A 238 19.55 -7.43 23.25
N LYS A 239 20.05 -6.21 22.99
CA LYS A 239 19.29 -5.13 22.33
C LYS A 239 18.88 -5.50 20.91
N HIS A 240 19.77 -6.12 20.14
CA HIS A 240 19.47 -6.61 18.79
C HIS A 240 18.37 -7.68 18.81
N SER A 241 18.48 -8.62 19.75
CA SER A 241 17.48 -9.69 19.91
C SER A 241 16.11 -9.14 20.31
N ALA A 242 16.06 -8.24 21.30
CA ALA A 242 14.82 -7.59 21.74
C ALA A 242 14.16 -6.79 20.61
N PHE A 243 14.93 -5.96 19.90
CA PHE A 243 14.44 -5.13 18.81
C PHE A 243 13.89 -5.96 17.64
N THR A 244 14.64 -6.97 17.19
CA THR A 244 14.23 -7.82 16.06
C THR A 244 13.06 -8.73 16.41
N GLN A 245 12.99 -9.24 17.65
CA GLN A 245 11.85 -10.01 18.12
C GLN A 245 10.58 -9.15 18.23
N PHE A 246 10.71 -7.93 18.76
CA PHE A 246 9.60 -6.98 18.82
C PHE A 246 9.08 -6.62 17.43
N ASN A 247 9.97 -6.26 16.50
CA ASN A 247 9.61 -5.98 15.10
C ASN A 247 8.78 -7.12 14.49
N ALA A 248 9.26 -8.36 14.60
CA ALA A 248 8.58 -9.52 14.04
C ALA A 248 7.22 -9.79 14.69
N ALA A 249 7.10 -9.61 16.02
CA ALA A 249 5.85 -9.82 16.74
C ALA A 249 4.81 -8.74 16.42
N ALA A 250 5.21 -7.48 16.38
CA ALA A 250 4.34 -6.37 16.02
C ALA A 250 3.90 -6.44 14.56
N GLU A 251 4.78 -6.84 13.64
CA GLU A 251 4.45 -7.07 12.23
C GLU A 251 3.40 -8.19 12.08
N LEU A 252 3.57 -9.30 12.80
CA LEU A 252 2.59 -10.39 12.79
C LEU A 252 1.20 -9.95 13.29
N LEU A 253 1.16 -9.24 14.42
CA LEU A 253 -0.11 -8.71 14.94
C LEU A 253 -0.76 -7.75 13.94
N SER A 254 0.05 -6.86 13.37
CA SER A 254 -0.42 -5.88 12.39
C SER A 254 -1.07 -6.54 11.18
N PHE A 255 -0.46 -7.61 10.63
CA PHE A 255 -1.10 -8.41 9.58
C PHE A 255 -2.42 -9.03 10.03
N LEU A 256 -2.45 -9.64 11.22
CA LEU A 256 -3.63 -10.35 11.70
C LEU A 256 -4.80 -9.40 11.98
N ASP A 257 -4.54 -8.25 12.60
CA ASP A 257 -5.53 -7.20 12.89
C ASP A 257 -6.15 -6.63 11.61
N HIS A 258 -5.38 -6.61 10.52
CA HIS A 258 -5.82 -6.21 9.19
C HIS A 258 -6.19 -7.43 8.32
N TYR A 259 -6.63 -8.55 8.88
CA TYR A 259 -7.16 -9.70 8.12
C TYR A 259 -6.18 -10.30 7.09
N ASP A 260 -4.90 -10.40 7.43
CA ASP A 260 -3.78 -10.78 6.54
C ASP A 260 -3.54 -9.78 5.37
N CYS A 261 -3.94 -8.52 5.56
CA CYS A 261 -3.71 -7.42 4.62
C CYS A 261 -2.48 -6.59 5.01
N ARG A 262 -1.85 -5.98 4.00
CA ARG A 262 -0.70 -5.09 4.18
C ARG A 262 -1.04 -3.68 4.64
N LEU A 263 -2.32 -3.34 4.81
CA LEU A 263 -2.71 -2.02 5.32
C LEU A 263 -2.21 -1.77 6.75
N GLY A 264 -1.85 -2.83 7.47
CA GLY A 264 -1.14 -2.73 8.74
C GLY A 264 0.30 -2.21 8.65
N LEU A 265 0.88 -2.08 7.45
CA LEU A 265 2.29 -1.73 7.27
C LEU A 265 2.47 -0.38 6.55
N GLY A 266 3.56 0.31 6.88
CA GLY A 266 3.94 1.57 6.24
C GLY A 266 5.44 1.80 6.22
N ASP A 267 6.20 1.10 5.37
CA ASP A 267 7.63 1.41 5.19
C ASP A 267 7.84 2.70 4.35
N THR A 268 8.78 3.54 4.79
CA THR A 268 9.38 4.65 4.00
C THR A 268 10.90 4.55 3.95
N GLY A 269 11.50 5.12 2.90
CA GLY A 269 12.94 5.04 2.61
C GLY A 269 13.25 4.38 1.26
N PRO A 270 14.45 3.82 1.07
CA PRO A 270 15.60 3.94 1.96
C PRO A 270 16.10 5.39 2.00
N TYR A 271 16.43 5.91 3.19
CA TYR A 271 17.11 7.20 3.34
C TYR A 271 18.60 6.96 3.55
N GLU A 272 19.47 7.58 2.75
CA GLU A 272 20.92 7.49 2.94
C GLU A 272 21.34 8.45 4.05
N LEU A 273 22.00 7.92 5.08
CA LEU A 273 22.52 8.69 6.20
C LEU A 273 23.95 9.19 5.91
N PRO A 274 24.43 10.26 6.59
CA PRO A 274 25.76 10.83 6.34
C PRO A 274 26.94 9.86 6.54
N ASP A 275 26.75 8.81 7.33
CA ASP A 275 27.75 7.77 7.60
C ASP A 275 27.70 6.61 6.57
N GLY A 276 26.82 6.69 5.57
CA GLY A 276 26.64 5.69 4.52
C GLY A 276 25.67 4.56 4.89
N GLN A 277 25.09 4.56 6.10
CA GLN A 277 24.03 3.64 6.46
C GLN A 277 22.72 3.98 5.75
N LEU A 278 21.81 3.00 5.67
CA LEU A 278 20.47 3.19 5.14
C LEU A 278 19.45 3.16 6.26
N LEU A 279 18.60 4.17 6.33
CA LEU A 279 17.46 4.21 7.23
C LEU A 279 16.19 3.72 6.52
N ILE A 280 15.45 2.84 7.20
CA ILE A 280 14.06 2.50 6.90
C ILE A 280 13.22 2.92 8.09
N LEU A 281 12.14 3.64 7.85
CA LEU A 281 11.09 3.84 8.85
C LEU A 281 9.98 2.85 8.53
N ARG A 282 9.56 2.08 9.53
CA ARG A 282 8.53 1.04 9.40
C ARG A 282 7.41 1.34 10.37
N ASP A 283 6.25 1.71 9.84
CA ASP A 283 5.03 1.79 10.63
C ASP A 283 4.36 0.42 10.71
N LEU A 284 4.00 0.01 11.93
CA LEU A 284 3.27 -1.21 12.26
C LEU A 284 1.98 -0.82 13.00
N PHE A 285 0.87 -0.77 12.28
CA PHE A 285 -0.45 -0.48 12.85
C PHE A 285 -0.97 -1.73 13.54
N VAL A 286 -1.02 -1.70 14.86
CA VAL A 286 -1.37 -2.87 15.70
C VAL A 286 -2.75 -2.72 16.35
N ASN A 287 -3.42 -1.59 16.15
CA ASN A 287 -4.75 -1.31 16.67
C ASN A 287 -5.49 -0.33 15.76
N GLU A 288 -6.71 -0.68 15.34
CA GLU A 288 -7.61 0.20 14.60
C GLU A 288 -8.98 0.24 15.27
N GLU A 289 -9.27 1.34 15.97
CA GLU A 289 -10.53 1.53 16.73
C GLU A 289 -11.80 1.46 15.86
N ALA A 290 -11.68 1.60 14.54
CA ALA A 290 -12.79 1.41 13.62
C ALA A 290 -13.29 -0.04 13.57
N PHE A 291 -12.51 -1.01 14.02
CA PHE A 291 -12.83 -2.43 13.92
C PHE A 291 -13.19 -3.06 15.27
N HIS A 292 -14.35 -3.71 15.31
CA HIS A 292 -14.85 -4.37 16.52
C HIS A 292 -14.00 -5.58 16.97
N TRP A 293 -13.11 -6.11 16.12
CA TRP A 293 -12.19 -7.19 16.50
C TRP A 293 -10.86 -6.69 17.08
N SER A 294 -10.53 -5.41 16.90
CA SER A 294 -9.33 -4.77 17.44
C SER A 294 -9.50 -4.38 18.92
N ASP A 295 -10.68 -4.61 19.52
CA ASP A 295 -10.94 -4.47 20.96
C ASP A 295 -9.94 -5.27 21.84
N VAL A 296 -9.42 -6.39 21.34
CA VAL A 296 -8.39 -7.19 22.02
C VAL A 296 -7.05 -6.46 22.12
N CYS A 297 -6.78 -5.52 21.21
CA CYS A 297 -5.60 -4.65 21.24
C CYS A 297 -5.80 -3.51 22.25
N ASP A 298 -7.00 -2.94 22.32
CA ASP A 298 -7.39 -1.96 23.36
C ASP A 298 -7.28 -2.57 24.77
N ASP A 299 -7.79 -3.80 24.95
CA ASP A 299 -7.72 -4.54 26.23
C ASP A 299 -6.28 -4.75 26.73
N GLU A 300 -5.33 -4.85 25.81
CA GLU A 300 -3.90 -5.01 26.10
C GLU A 300 -3.15 -3.67 26.18
N GLY A 301 -3.86 -2.54 26.00
CA GLY A 301 -3.28 -1.20 26.02
C GLY A 301 -2.21 -1.03 24.94
N LEU A 302 -2.51 -1.48 23.72
CA LEU A 302 -1.66 -1.26 22.56
C LEU A 302 -1.96 0.08 21.89
N PRO A 303 -0.93 0.82 21.46
CA PRO A 303 -1.11 2.06 20.71
C PRO A 303 -1.66 1.75 19.31
N HIS A 304 -2.15 2.78 18.62
CA HIS A 304 -2.52 2.67 17.20
C HIS A 304 -1.37 2.13 16.35
N CYS A 305 -0.16 2.68 16.54
CA CYS A 305 1.00 2.33 15.73
C CYS A 305 2.29 2.28 16.54
N TYR A 306 3.15 1.32 16.19
CA TYR A 306 4.58 1.38 16.49
C TYR A 306 5.36 1.74 15.23
N THR A 307 6.18 2.78 15.27
CA THR A 307 7.14 3.08 14.21
C THR A 307 8.52 2.61 14.60
N LEU A 308 9.18 1.81 13.77
CA LEU A 308 10.56 1.40 13.96
C LEU A 308 11.45 2.18 12.99
N ALA A 309 12.45 2.87 13.52
CA ALA A 309 13.57 3.39 12.74
C ALA A 309 14.69 2.35 12.71
N LEU A 310 14.98 1.76 11.57
CA LEU A 310 16.01 0.73 11.41
C LEU A 310 17.16 1.29 10.58
N THR A 311 18.39 1.27 11.10
CA THR A 311 19.58 1.53 10.28
C THR A 311 20.21 0.22 9.83
N ILE A 312 20.53 0.14 8.54
CA ILE A 312 21.09 -1.04 7.88
C ILE A 312 22.45 -0.64 7.32
N ASP A 313 23.48 -1.43 7.63
CA ASP A 313 24.79 -1.35 7.01
C ASP A 313 24.76 -2.04 5.64
N PRO A 314 24.80 -1.29 4.52
CA PRO A 314 24.72 -1.87 3.20
C PRO A 314 25.97 -2.69 2.84
N GLU A 315 27.15 -2.36 3.39
CA GLU A 315 28.39 -3.09 3.12
C GLU A 315 28.40 -4.44 3.84
N LYS A 316 27.92 -4.49 5.08
CA LYS A 316 27.85 -5.73 5.88
C LYS A 316 27.03 -6.82 5.21
N MET A 317 25.94 -6.48 4.52
CA MET A 317 25.14 -7.45 3.75
C MET A 317 25.50 -7.52 2.26
N SER A 318 26.53 -6.81 1.81
CA SER A 318 26.88 -6.70 0.38
C SER A 318 25.66 -6.31 -0.47
N LEU A 319 24.93 -5.28 -0.03
CA LEU A 319 23.62 -4.91 -0.57
C LEU A 319 23.72 -4.59 -2.06
N ALA A 320 23.00 -5.37 -2.86
CA ALA A 320 22.99 -5.26 -4.31
C ALA A 320 21.75 -4.50 -4.81
N GLU A 321 20.61 -4.59 -4.11
CA GLU A 321 19.45 -3.73 -4.34
C GLU A 321 18.56 -3.63 -3.09
N ILE A 322 17.91 -2.48 -2.91
CA ILE A 322 16.87 -2.21 -1.92
C ILE A 322 15.72 -1.47 -2.60
N ARG A 323 14.47 -1.82 -2.27
CA ARG A 323 13.24 -1.22 -2.81
C ARG A 323 12.27 -0.98 -1.67
N VAL A 324 11.72 0.22 -1.55
CA VAL A 324 10.48 0.44 -0.80
C VAL A 324 9.40 0.68 -1.84
N ASN A 325 8.60 -0.35 -2.09
CA ASN A 325 7.66 -0.36 -3.22
C ASN A 325 6.35 0.37 -2.90
N ASP A 326 5.42 0.36 -3.85
CA ASP A 326 4.15 1.09 -3.74
C ASP A 326 3.21 0.53 -2.66
N ILE A 327 3.41 -0.73 -2.23
CA ILE A 327 2.68 -1.34 -1.11
C ILE A 327 3.43 -1.21 0.22
N SER A 328 4.22 -0.13 0.38
CA SER A 328 4.96 0.23 1.59
C SER A 328 5.78 -0.91 2.19
N THR A 329 6.51 -1.65 1.34
CA THR A 329 7.33 -2.79 1.79
C THR A 329 8.75 -2.69 1.32
N THR A 330 9.68 -2.88 2.26
CA THR A 330 11.11 -3.00 1.98
C THR A 330 11.48 -4.39 1.46
N PHE A 331 12.03 -4.45 0.25
CA PHE A 331 12.64 -5.64 -0.32
C PHE A 331 14.13 -5.40 -0.60
N THR A 332 14.96 -6.37 -0.22
CA THR A 332 16.41 -6.30 -0.45
C THR A 332 16.95 -7.51 -1.24
N ARG A 333 18.13 -7.33 -1.82
CA ARG A 333 18.98 -8.39 -2.38
C ARG A 333 20.39 -8.20 -1.80
N PRO A 334 20.90 -9.11 -0.95
CA PRO A 334 20.25 -10.31 -0.39
C PRO A 334 18.96 -10.01 0.42
N LYS A 335 18.06 -11.00 0.56
CA LYS A 335 16.72 -10.81 1.20
C LYS A 335 16.77 -10.55 2.71
N ASN A 336 17.71 -11.17 3.42
CA ASN A 336 17.80 -11.05 4.87
C ASN A 336 18.75 -9.89 5.23
N TYR A 337 18.18 -8.79 5.71
CA TYR A 337 18.91 -7.62 6.22
C TYR A 337 19.04 -7.60 7.75
N ILE A 338 18.47 -8.58 8.47
CA ILE A 338 18.39 -8.58 9.95
C ILE A 338 19.79 -8.52 10.59
N GLU A 339 20.74 -9.27 10.04
CA GLU A 339 22.13 -9.28 10.53
C GLU A 339 22.88 -7.97 10.26
N ALA A 340 22.40 -7.18 9.29
CA ALA A 340 22.97 -5.89 8.91
C ALA A 340 22.32 -4.71 9.62
N ILE A 341 21.34 -4.94 10.49
CA ILE A 341 20.80 -3.89 11.38
C ILE A 341 21.91 -3.46 12.36
N THR A 342 22.20 -2.17 12.38
CA THR A 342 23.27 -1.53 13.17
C THR A 342 22.76 -0.49 14.16
N GLY A 343 21.48 -0.14 14.08
CA GLY A 343 20.84 0.80 14.98
C GLY A 343 19.32 0.69 14.93
N GLY A 344 18.68 1.11 16.01
CA GLY A 344 17.23 1.06 16.15
C GLY A 344 16.66 2.15 17.06
N ALA A 345 15.46 2.61 16.75
CA ALA A 345 14.57 3.31 17.67
C ALA A 345 13.13 2.83 17.44
N VAL A 346 12.30 2.90 18.49
CA VAL A 346 10.88 2.58 18.41
C VAL A 346 10.09 3.79 18.90
N PHE A 347 9.00 4.13 18.22
CA PHE A 347 8.08 5.20 18.60
C PHE A 347 6.67 4.63 18.73
N ALA A 348 5.87 5.21 19.63
CA ALA A 348 4.45 4.88 19.76
C ALA A 348 3.59 6.10 19.44
N ARG A 349 2.57 5.87 18.61
CA ARG A 349 1.45 6.79 18.40
C ARG A 349 0.21 6.17 19.03
N GLU A 350 -0.28 6.76 20.12
CA GLU A 350 -1.38 6.20 20.92
C GLU A 350 -2.67 6.01 20.13
N LYS A 351 -3.08 7.01 19.37
CA LYS A 351 -4.30 7.02 18.55
C LYS A 351 -4.00 7.48 17.14
N TRP A 352 -4.89 7.19 16.19
CA TRP A 352 -4.73 7.63 14.81
C TRP A 352 -4.56 9.15 14.68
N ASP A 353 -5.22 9.93 15.53
CA ASP A 353 -5.23 11.40 15.56
C ASP A 353 -4.23 12.02 16.55
N THR A 354 -3.40 11.21 17.22
CA THR A 354 -2.37 11.73 18.13
C THR A 354 -1.45 12.69 17.37
N PRO A 355 -1.36 13.97 17.78
CA PRO A 355 -0.49 14.94 17.12
C PRO A 355 0.96 14.46 17.11
N MET A 356 1.70 14.75 16.03
CA MET A 356 3.09 14.31 15.91
C MET A 356 3.99 14.75 17.09
N GLY A 357 3.70 15.89 17.72
CA GLY A 357 4.43 16.37 18.92
C GLY A 357 4.20 15.54 20.19
N GLU A 358 3.22 14.64 20.19
CA GLU A 358 2.88 13.74 21.31
C GLU A 358 3.34 12.29 21.05
N VAL A 359 3.79 11.98 19.82
CA VAL A 359 4.46 10.69 19.52
C VAL A 359 5.76 10.62 20.31
N TYR A 360 5.95 9.51 21.03
CA TYR A 360 7.06 9.38 21.98
C TYR A 360 7.94 8.15 21.69
N PRO A 361 9.24 8.21 22.00
CA PRO A 361 10.14 7.09 21.82
C PRO A 361 9.98 6.06 22.95
N ILE A 362 10.07 4.78 22.62
CA ILE A 362 10.18 3.65 23.54
C ILE A 362 11.63 3.17 23.53
N LYS A 363 12.25 3.08 24.70
CA LYS A 363 13.62 2.56 24.81
C LYS A 363 13.64 1.08 24.49
N ILE A 364 14.72 0.64 23.84
CA ILE A 364 14.90 -0.78 23.48
C ILE A 364 14.82 -1.68 24.72
N ASP A 365 15.37 -1.22 25.84
CA ASP A 365 15.39 -1.98 27.10
C ASP A 365 13.98 -2.17 27.71
N ASP A 366 13.01 -1.34 27.31
CA ASP A 366 11.62 -1.38 27.77
C ASP A 366 10.69 -2.18 26.82
N LEU A 367 11.21 -2.69 25.69
CA LEU A 367 10.41 -3.41 24.68
C LEU A 367 9.83 -4.74 25.18
N ALA A 368 10.38 -5.33 26.25
CA ALA A 368 9.90 -6.60 26.77
C ALA A 368 8.44 -6.55 27.22
N ASP A 369 8.02 -5.43 27.82
CA ASP A 369 6.63 -5.22 28.25
C ASP A 369 5.68 -5.09 27.06
N HIS A 370 6.05 -4.23 26.09
CA HIS A 370 5.29 -4.06 24.84
C HIS A 370 5.19 -5.35 24.03
N LEU A 371 6.28 -6.14 23.96
CA LEU A 371 6.28 -7.44 23.33
C LEU A 371 5.27 -8.41 23.97
N GLY A 372 5.18 -8.42 25.31
CA GLY A 372 4.22 -9.24 26.05
C GLY A 372 2.77 -8.89 25.69
N ARG A 373 2.44 -7.60 25.62
CA ARG A 373 1.12 -7.09 25.22
C ARG A 373 0.78 -7.48 23.78
N VAL A 374 1.71 -7.28 22.84
CA VAL A 374 1.55 -7.64 21.43
C VAL A 374 1.29 -9.14 21.27
N GLN A 375 2.04 -9.99 21.97
CA GLN A 375 1.85 -11.44 21.93
C GLN A 375 0.50 -11.86 22.54
N SER A 376 0.09 -11.24 23.65
CA SER A 376 -1.22 -11.49 24.27
C SER A 376 -2.37 -11.11 23.33
N ALA A 377 -2.33 -9.91 22.74
CA ALA A 377 -3.32 -9.45 21.77
C ALA A 377 -3.38 -10.39 20.55
N THR A 378 -2.23 -10.80 20.02
CA THR A 378 -2.14 -11.75 18.90
C THR A 378 -2.88 -13.05 19.21
N LEU A 379 -2.64 -13.65 20.38
CA LEU A 379 -3.31 -14.90 20.79
C LEU A 379 -4.81 -14.71 20.98
N LYS A 380 -5.23 -13.60 21.59
CA LYS A 380 -6.65 -13.25 21.78
C LYS A 380 -7.35 -13.07 20.43
N LEU A 381 -6.71 -12.36 19.50
CA LEU A 381 -7.23 -12.12 18.15
C LEU A 381 -7.37 -13.43 17.37
N TYR A 382 -6.35 -14.30 17.38
CA TYR A 382 -6.48 -15.65 16.80
C TYR A 382 -7.66 -16.42 17.38
N SER A 383 -7.84 -16.38 18.70
CA SER A 383 -8.97 -17.06 19.36
C SER A 383 -10.33 -16.48 18.94
N LYS A 384 -10.41 -15.16 18.80
CA LYS A 384 -11.62 -14.43 18.37
C LYS A 384 -11.95 -14.77 16.91
N THR A 385 -10.99 -14.64 16.00
CA THR A 385 -11.12 -14.92 14.57
C THR A 385 -11.50 -16.38 14.30
N ALA A 386 -10.88 -17.35 15.00
CA ALA A 386 -11.18 -18.76 14.82
C ALA A 386 -12.62 -19.17 15.22
N ARG A 387 -13.31 -18.34 16.00
CA ARG A 387 -14.71 -18.58 16.42
C ARG A 387 -15.73 -17.90 15.50
N MET A 388 -15.29 -17.01 14.62
CA MET A 388 -16.18 -16.34 13.67
C MET A 388 -16.63 -17.31 12.59
N ASN A 389 -17.88 -17.14 12.14
CA ASN A 389 -18.34 -17.90 10.99
C ASN A 389 -17.69 -17.36 9.70
N ARG A 390 -17.65 -18.18 8.64
CA ARG A 390 -17.00 -17.80 7.37
C ARG A 390 -17.53 -16.48 6.80
N ARG A 391 -18.82 -16.20 6.92
CA ARG A 391 -19.44 -15.00 6.37
C ARG A 391 -18.96 -13.75 7.10
N ASP A 392 -18.89 -13.79 8.43
CA ASP A 392 -18.35 -12.69 9.24
C ASP A 392 -16.89 -12.43 8.88
N LEU A 393 -16.09 -13.49 8.67
CA LEU A 393 -14.70 -13.35 8.23
C LEU A 393 -14.58 -12.68 6.86
N ILE A 394 -15.47 -12.98 5.92
CA ILE A 394 -15.49 -12.33 4.60
C ILE A 394 -15.86 -10.86 4.76
N TRP A 395 -16.89 -10.53 5.53
CA TRP A 395 -17.31 -9.13 5.69
C TRP A 395 -16.32 -8.28 6.46
N ASN A 396 -15.71 -8.82 7.51
CA ASN A 396 -14.65 -8.12 8.23
C ASN A 396 -13.44 -7.85 7.32
N GLY A 397 -13.00 -8.85 6.54
CA GLY A 397 -11.94 -8.65 5.53
C GLY A 397 -12.35 -7.65 4.44
N GLN A 398 -13.63 -7.64 4.05
CA GLN A 398 -14.15 -6.64 3.12
C GLN A 398 -14.13 -5.23 3.72
N TYR A 399 -14.41 -5.04 5.02
CA TYR A 399 -14.27 -3.73 5.66
C TYR A 399 -12.82 -3.25 5.71
N VAL A 400 -11.85 -4.15 5.95
CA VAL A 400 -10.43 -3.79 5.88
C VAL A 400 -10.07 -3.23 4.51
N TYR A 401 -10.54 -3.85 3.43
CA TYR A 401 -10.22 -3.36 2.08
C TYR A 401 -11.05 -2.14 1.68
N TYR A 402 -12.37 -2.22 1.81
CA TYR A 402 -13.27 -1.19 1.32
C TYR A 402 -13.26 0.10 2.17
N VAL A 403 -13.22 -0.04 3.50
CA VAL A 403 -13.27 1.12 4.41
C VAL A 403 -11.87 1.61 4.73
N ASP A 404 -10.99 0.74 5.23
CA ASP A 404 -9.67 1.16 5.75
C ASP A 404 -8.79 1.80 4.67
N MET A 405 -8.87 1.34 3.42
CA MET A 405 -8.01 1.87 2.35
C MET A 405 -8.19 3.38 2.15
N ILE A 406 -9.40 3.92 2.34
CA ILE A 406 -9.69 5.37 2.22
C ILE A 406 -9.93 6.06 3.57
N LEU A 407 -10.09 5.31 4.66
CA LEU A 407 -10.37 5.84 6.00
C LEU A 407 -9.39 6.95 6.45
N PRO A 408 -8.06 6.83 6.26
CA PRO A 408 -7.11 7.87 6.68
C PRO A 408 -7.36 9.21 5.96
N HIS A 409 -7.70 9.15 4.67
CA HIS A 409 -7.97 10.34 3.88
C HIS A 409 -9.30 10.98 4.29
N LEU A 410 -10.33 10.19 4.57
CA LEU A 410 -11.61 10.70 5.07
C LEU A 410 -11.48 11.34 6.45
N ARG A 411 -10.72 10.71 7.35
CA ARG A 411 -10.44 11.24 8.70
C ARG A 411 -9.75 12.59 8.63
N LEU A 412 -8.68 12.71 7.84
CA LEU A 412 -7.95 14.00 7.71
C LEU A 412 -8.73 15.05 6.92
N ALA A 413 -9.62 14.65 6.01
CA ALA A 413 -10.52 15.58 5.34
C ALA A 413 -11.67 16.06 6.26
N GLY A 414 -11.89 15.42 7.41
CA GLY A 414 -13.06 15.67 8.26
C GLY A 414 -14.37 15.22 7.62
N THR A 415 -14.32 14.23 6.73
CA THR A 415 -15.49 13.75 5.95
C THR A 415 -15.93 12.34 6.32
N TYR A 416 -15.27 11.69 7.28
CA TYR A 416 -15.59 10.33 7.69
C TYR A 416 -17.04 10.19 8.21
N GLU A 417 -17.47 11.05 9.14
CA GLU A 417 -18.83 11.02 9.69
C GLU A 417 -19.86 11.24 8.60
N LYS A 418 -19.57 12.14 7.66
CA LYS A 418 -20.42 12.42 6.50
C LYS A 418 -20.51 11.21 5.56
N ALA A 419 -19.39 10.54 5.30
CA ALA A 419 -19.39 9.30 4.51
C ALA A 419 -20.22 8.20 5.20
N CYS A 420 -20.14 8.08 6.53
CA CYS A 420 -20.94 7.14 7.29
C CYS A 420 -22.44 7.45 7.27
N GLN A 421 -22.83 8.72 7.40
CA GLN A 421 -24.23 9.13 7.58
C GLN A 421 -24.97 9.38 6.26
N ASP A 422 -24.31 10.01 5.29
CA ASP A 422 -24.95 10.47 4.05
C ASP A 422 -24.69 9.51 2.87
N TYR A 423 -23.66 8.67 2.96
CA TYR A 423 -23.23 7.76 1.89
C TYR A 423 -23.15 6.30 2.33
N ASP A 424 -23.61 5.99 3.54
CA ASP A 424 -23.66 4.63 4.09
C ASP A 424 -22.33 3.87 3.92
N LEU A 425 -21.19 4.50 4.28
CA LEU A 425 -19.84 3.95 4.07
C LEU A 425 -19.66 2.50 4.58
N TRP A 426 -20.40 2.07 5.60
CA TRP A 426 -20.30 0.72 6.14
C TRP A 426 -21.29 -0.28 5.54
N GLU A 427 -22.20 0.18 4.68
CA GLU A 427 -23.15 -0.70 3.98
C GLU A 427 -22.46 -1.44 2.82
N ILE A 428 -22.75 -2.73 2.69
CA ILE A 428 -22.32 -3.52 1.53
C ILE A 428 -23.29 -3.27 0.37
N ASP A 429 -22.81 -2.68 -0.72
CA ASP A 429 -23.59 -2.42 -1.93
C ASP A 429 -24.35 -3.68 -2.38
N GLN A 430 -25.63 -3.51 -2.67
CA GLN A 430 -26.54 -4.60 -3.03
C GLN A 430 -26.02 -5.43 -4.22
N ARG A 431 -25.36 -4.80 -5.20
CA ARG A 431 -24.76 -5.48 -6.36
C ARG A 431 -23.65 -6.43 -5.92
N VAL A 432 -22.80 -6.00 -4.99
CA VAL A 432 -21.70 -6.80 -4.43
C VAL A 432 -22.25 -7.93 -3.57
N ALA A 433 -23.25 -7.65 -2.74
CA ALA A 433 -23.93 -8.66 -1.93
C ALA A 433 -24.53 -9.78 -2.81
N ASN A 434 -25.08 -9.45 -3.98
CA ASN A 434 -25.57 -10.43 -4.94
C ASN A 434 -24.44 -11.31 -5.52
N TYR A 435 -23.25 -10.75 -5.76
CA TYR A 435 -22.12 -11.49 -6.30
C TYR A 435 -21.52 -12.51 -5.33
N TYR A 436 -21.69 -12.34 -4.02
CA TYR A 436 -21.16 -13.25 -2.99
C TYR A 436 -21.45 -14.74 -3.29
N TYR A 437 -22.69 -15.05 -3.68
CA TYR A 437 -23.08 -16.43 -3.98
C TYR A 437 -22.54 -16.90 -5.34
N ASP A 438 -22.44 -16.00 -6.31
CA ASP A 438 -22.00 -16.32 -7.66
C ASP A 438 -20.50 -16.60 -7.72
N ILE A 439 -19.69 -15.81 -7.01
CA ILE A 439 -18.24 -16.02 -6.99
C ILE A 439 -17.87 -17.35 -6.35
N THR A 440 -18.60 -17.74 -5.30
CA THR A 440 -18.36 -18.99 -4.56
C THR A 440 -18.75 -20.20 -5.41
N LYS A 441 -19.92 -20.15 -6.06
CA LYS A 441 -20.42 -21.27 -6.90
C LYS A 441 -19.52 -21.57 -8.09
N ARG A 442 -18.87 -20.55 -8.66
CA ARG A 442 -18.08 -20.67 -9.89
C ARG A 442 -16.59 -20.90 -9.63
N GLY A 443 -16.14 -20.90 -8.37
CA GLY A 443 -14.70 -20.78 -8.07
C GLY A 443 -14.10 -19.54 -8.74
N PHE A 444 -14.89 -18.47 -8.86
CA PHE A 444 -14.57 -17.32 -9.69
C PHE A 444 -13.31 -16.63 -9.18
N ALA A 445 -13.17 -16.46 -7.86
CA ALA A 445 -11.98 -15.84 -7.28
C ALA A 445 -10.71 -16.63 -7.64
N GLN A 446 -10.75 -17.96 -7.51
CA GLN A 446 -9.64 -18.86 -7.81
C GLN A 446 -9.26 -18.85 -9.31
N ALA A 447 -10.24 -18.66 -10.20
CA ALA A 447 -10.00 -18.61 -11.65
C ALA A 447 -9.58 -17.22 -12.13
N THR A 448 -10.29 -16.17 -11.70
CA THR A 448 -10.14 -14.80 -12.19
C THR A 448 -8.88 -14.13 -11.66
N VAL A 449 -8.54 -14.32 -10.38
CA VAL A 449 -7.37 -13.66 -9.78
C VAL A 449 -6.07 -14.05 -10.52
N PRO A 450 -5.75 -15.34 -10.75
CA PRO A 450 -4.55 -15.70 -11.51
C PRO A 450 -4.65 -15.35 -12.99
N SER A 451 -5.80 -15.62 -13.63
CA SER A 451 -5.92 -15.56 -15.10
C SER A 451 -6.20 -14.17 -15.67
N LYS A 452 -6.73 -13.23 -14.88
CA LYS A 452 -7.09 -11.87 -15.31
C LYS A 452 -6.34 -10.79 -14.54
N ILE A 453 -6.33 -10.87 -13.20
CA ILE A 453 -5.70 -9.85 -12.34
C ILE A 453 -4.17 -9.96 -12.42
N PHE A 454 -3.59 -11.14 -12.18
CA PHE A 454 -2.14 -11.32 -12.23
C PHE A 454 -1.57 -11.48 -13.63
N SER A 455 -2.38 -11.81 -14.64
CA SER A 455 -1.91 -11.86 -16.04
C SER A 455 -1.87 -10.49 -16.71
N GLY A 456 -2.58 -9.50 -16.15
CA GLY A 456 -2.82 -8.21 -16.80
C GLY A 456 -3.88 -8.23 -17.91
N ALA A 457 -4.43 -9.39 -18.27
CA ALA A 457 -5.36 -9.51 -19.40
C ALA A 457 -6.78 -8.99 -19.10
N GLY A 458 -7.11 -8.72 -17.83
CA GLY A 458 -8.42 -8.20 -17.44
C GLY A 458 -8.54 -6.67 -17.44
N TYR A 459 -7.43 -5.94 -17.63
CA TYR A 459 -7.39 -4.47 -17.52
C TYR A 459 -7.68 -3.83 -18.87
N LEU A 460 -8.86 -4.07 -19.44
CA LEU A 460 -9.20 -3.64 -20.80
C LEU A 460 -9.16 -2.11 -20.94
N PRO A 461 -8.52 -1.54 -21.99
CA PRO A 461 -8.48 -0.10 -22.20
C PRO A 461 -9.87 0.44 -22.57
N PHE A 462 -10.06 1.75 -22.35
CA PHE A 462 -11.16 2.51 -22.92
C PHE A 462 -10.93 2.72 -24.43
N SER A 463 -12.00 2.71 -25.21
CA SER A 463 -11.99 3.01 -26.64
C SER A 463 -11.53 4.45 -26.91
N GLU A 464 -10.88 4.69 -28.06
CA GLU A 464 -10.31 6.01 -28.39
C GLU A 464 -11.37 7.13 -28.43
N ASP A 465 -12.58 6.81 -28.89
CA ASP A 465 -13.70 7.75 -29.01
C ASP A 465 -14.68 7.70 -27.81
N ALA A 466 -14.29 7.05 -26.70
CA ALA A 466 -15.18 6.89 -25.56
C ALA A 466 -15.53 8.24 -24.90
N ASP A 467 -16.78 8.40 -24.49
CA ASP A 467 -17.22 9.61 -23.77
C ASP A 467 -16.60 9.63 -22.37
N ARG A 468 -15.72 10.61 -22.13
CA ARG A 468 -15.07 10.84 -20.84
C ARG A 468 -16.04 11.05 -19.68
N ARG A 469 -17.29 11.43 -19.97
CA ARG A 469 -18.35 11.64 -18.99
C ARG A 469 -19.29 10.45 -18.87
N ASN A 470 -19.04 9.36 -19.60
CA ASN A 470 -19.88 8.17 -19.50
C ASN A 470 -19.87 7.67 -18.05
N SER A 471 -21.05 7.68 -17.45
CA SER A 471 -21.28 7.31 -16.07
C SER A 471 -22.47 6.38 -16.04
N LYS A 472 -22.28 5.24 -15.38
CA LYS A 472 -23.37 4.34 -15.00
C LYS A 472 -23.74 4.47 -13.52
N GLY A 473 -23.11 5.41 -12.81
CA GLY A 473 -23.34 5.72 -11.40
C GLY A 473 -24.67 6.41 -11.10
N ARG A 474 -25.55 6.62 -12.09
CA ARG A 474 -26.94 7.08 -11.85
C ARG A 474 -27.86 5.90 -11.52
N TRP A 475 -27.69 5.36 -10.32
CA TRP A 475 -28.72 4.58 -9.64
C TRP A 475 -28.68 4.93 -8.16
N LEU A 476 -29.27 6.07 -7.83
CA LEU A 476 -30.25 6.32 -6.76
C LEU A 476 -30.89 7.69 -6.99
#